data_AF-A0A2T3XSN8-F1
#
_entry.id   AF-A0A2T3XSN8-F1
#
_cell.length_a   1.000
_cell.length_b   1.000
_cell.length_c   1.000
_cell.angle_alpha   90.00
_cell.angle_beta   90.00
_cell.angle_gamma   90.00
#
_symmetry.space_group_name_H-M   'P 1'
#
loop_
_entity.id
_entity.type
_entity.pdbx_description
1 polymer ?
#
loop_
_entity_poly.entity_id
_entity_poly.type
_entity_poly.pdbx_seq_one_letter_code
_entity_poly.pdbx_strand_id
1 'polypeptide(L)'
;MHHPVADPQLLQSHLDVAIVSIDRLSALAGLLAVEDVAAAFARLSLLEQVAIFGGFEADLHQARVALLRAVGNERGPHARFNDT
;
A
#
# COMPACT_ATOMS: atom_id res chain seq x y z
N MET A 1 -27.44 21.39 8.76
CA MET A 1 -27.00 19.99 8.53
C MET A 1 -25.61 20.05 7.91
N HIS A 2 -24.56 19.79 8.70
CA HIS A 2 -23.18 19.80 8.23
C HIS A 2 -22.88 18.43 7.58
N HIS A 3 -22.68 18.40 6.27
CA HIS A 3 -22.17 17.22 5.56
C HIS A 3 -20.69 17.04 5.92
N PRO A 4 -20.21 15.86 6.33
CA PRO A 4 -18.78 15.59 6.32
C PRO A 4 -18.40 15.38 4.85
N VAL A 5 -17.89 16.44 4.21
CA VAL A 5 -17.07 16.30 3.01
C VAL A 5 -15.92 15.39 3.43
N ALA A 6 -15.64 14.33 2.66
CA ALA A 6 -14.46 13.50 2.92
C ALA A 6 -13.26 14.44 3.04
N ASP A 7 -12.59 14.46 4.20
CA ASP A 7 -11.53 15.43 4.46
C ASP A 7 -10.45 15.24 3.38
N PRO A 8 -10.26 16.22 2.48
CA PRO A 8 -9.34 16.07 1.35
C PRO A 8 -7.90 15.85 1.81
N GLN A 9 -7.57 16.32 3.01
CA GLN A 9 -6.29 16.04 3.66
C GLN A 9 -6.15 14.57 4.10
N LEU A 10 -7.23 13.91 4.52
CA LEU A 10 -7.19 12.49 4.88
C LEU A 10 -7.05 11.61 3.63
N LEU A 11 -7.76 11.93 2.55
CA LEU A 11 -7.61 11.25 1.27
C LEU A 11 -6.16 11.33 0.76
N GLN A 12 -5.60 12.55 0.74
CA GLN A 12 -4.21 12.76 0.34
C GLN A 12 -3.24 11.96 1.24
N SER A 13 -3.45 11.98 2.55
CA SER A 13 -2.62 11.22 3.50
C SER A 13 -2.62 9.71 3.23
N HIS A 14 -3.76 9.15 2.81
CA HIS A 14 -3.87 7.74 2.46
C HIS A 14 -3.19 7.41 1.13
N LEU A 15 -3.30 8.30 0.14
CA LEU A 15 -2.58 8.14 -1.12
C LEU A 15 -1.07 8.24 -0.93
N ASP A 16 -0.59 9.18 -0.11
CA ASP A 16 0.83 9.33 0.19
C ASP A 16 1.41 8.07 0.85
N VAL A 17 0.69 7.47 1.80
CA VAL A 17 1.08 6.19 2.42
C VAL A 17 1.13 5.07 1.38
N ALA A 18 0.14 4.99 0.48
CA ALA A 18 0.12 3.98 -0.57
C ALA A 18 1.32 4.12 -1.53
N ILE A 19 1.64 5.35 -1.94
CA ILE A 19 2.76 5.65 -2.83
C ILE A 19 4.08 5.22 -2.19
N VAL A 20 4.33 5.62 -0.92
CA VAL A 20 5.55 5.24 -0.21
C VAL A 20 5.70 3.73 -0.09
N SER A 21 4.61 3.02 0.22
CA SER A 21 4.64 1.56 0.30
C SER A 21 4.92 0.91 -1.06
N ILE A 22 4.34 1.43 -2.15
CA ILE A 22 4.60 0.94 -3.52
C ILE A 22 6.06 1.19 -3.94
N ASP A 23 6.61 2.37 -3.64
CA ASP A 23 8.00 2.71 -3.96
C ASP A 23 8.97 1.76 -3.26
N ARG A 24 8.71 1.45 -1.97
CA ARG A 24 9.50 0.47 -1.20
C ARG A 24 9.46 -0.92 -1.82
N LEU A 25 8.26 -1.39 -2.17
CA LEU A 25 8.08 -2.69 -2.85
C LEU A 25 8.84 -2.74 -4.18
N SER A 26 8.76 -1.67 -4.97
CA SER A 26 9.45 -1.57 -6.25
C SER A 26 10.97 -1.58 -6.09
N ALA A 27 11.50 -0.85 -5.10
CA ALA A 27 12.93 -0.83 -4.81
C ALA A 27 13.45 -2.21 -4.37
N LEU A 28 12.73 -2.89 -3.47
CA LEU A 28 13.12 -4.21 -3.01
C LEU A 28 13.02 -5.27 -4.12
N ALA A 29 11.98 -5.22 -4.96
CA ALA A 29 11.87 -6.09 -6.13
C ALA A 29 13.03 -5.86 -7.13
N GLY A 30 13.40 -4.59 -7.35
CA GLY A 30 14.56 -4.22 -8.16
C GLY A 30 15.87 -4.76 -7.61
N LEU A 31 16.07 -4.72 -6.29
CA LEU A 31 17.24 -5.31 -5.64
C LEU A 31 17.29 -6.83 -5.83
N LEU A 32 16.17 -7.53 -5.61
CA LEU A 32 16.12 -8.99 -5.79
C LEU A 32 16.26 -9.45 -7.25
N ALA A 33 15.99 -8.58 -8.22
CA ALA A 33 16.24 -8.85 -9.63
C ALA A 33 17.74 -8.83 -10.01
N VAL A 34 18.60 -8.31 -9.14
CA VAL A 34 20.05 -8.32 -9.33
C VAL A 34 20.58 -9.70 -8.96
N GLU A 35 21.25 -10.37 -9.89
CA GLU A 35 21.74 -11.75 -9.72
C GLU A 35 22.64 -11.91 -8.49
N ASP A 36 23.56 -10.97 -8.25
CA ASP A 36 24.43 -10.98 -7.07
C ASP A 36 23.66 -10.85 -5.75
N VAL A 37 22.56 -10.08 -5.76
CA VAL A 37 21.70 -9.91 -4.58
C VAL A 37 20.83 -11.14 -4.37
N ALA A 38 20.30 -11.75 -5.44
CA ALA A 38 19.60 -13.02 -5.36
C ALA A 38 20.52 -14.15 -4.82
N ALA A 39 21.78 -14.17 -5.26
CA ALA A 39 22.78 -15.10 -4.77
C ALA A 39 23.13 -14.82 -3.28
N ALA A 40 23.21 -13.55 -2.86
CA ALA A 40 23.41 -13.19 -1.47
C ALA A 40 22.20 -13.56 -0.59
N PHE A 41 21.00 -13.32 -1.08
CA PHE A 41 19.75 -13.70 -0.45
C PHE A 41 19.65 -15.21 -0.23
N ALA A 42 20.03 -16.00 -1.22
CA ALA A 42 20.05 -17.46 -1.13
C ALA A 42 21.02 -18.01 -0.06
N ARG A 43 22.01 -17.21 0.36
CA ARG A 43 22.95 -17.57 1.45
C ARG A 43 22.44 -17.23 2.85
N LEU A 44 21.35 -16.47 2.96
CA LEU A 44 20.71 -16.20 4.25
C LEU A 44 20.06 -17.47 4.79
N SER A 45 19.89 -17.54 6.12
CA SER A 45 19.08 -18.59 6.73
C SER A 45 17.62 -18.48 6.29
N LEU A 46 16.88 -19.60 6.35
CA LEU A 46 15.46 -19.62 5.98
C LEU A 46 14.65 -18.59 6.78
N LEU A 47 14.97 -18.39 8.06
CA LEU A 47 14.30 -17.40 8.91
C LEU A 47 14.50 -15.97 8.39
N GLU A 48 15.73 -15.63 7.99
CA GLU A 48 16.06 -14.32 7.43
C GLU A 48 15.40 -14.09 6.07
N GLN A 49 15.37 -15.11 5.21
CA GLN A 49 14.67 -15.06 3.92
C GLN A 49 13.17 -14.81 4.12
N VAL A 50 12.54 -15.55 5.05
CA VAL A 50 11.13 -15.38 5.40
C VAL A 50 10.87 -14.00 6.01
N ALA A 51 11.78 -13.48 6.85
CA ALA A 51 11.63 -12.15 7.43
C ALA A 51 11.63 -11.03 6.36
N ILE A 52 12.47 -11.17 5.33
CA ILE A 52 12.51 -10.23 4.21
C ILE A 52 11.18 -10.28 3.44
N PHE A 53 10.70 -11.47 3.06
CA PHE A 53 9.40 -11.60 2.38
C PHE A 53 8.23 -11.15 3.27
N GLY A 54 8.27 -11.38 4.57
CA GLY A 54 7.30 -10.84 5.52
C GLY A 54 7.28 -9.30 5.53
N GLY A 55 8.42 -8.65 5.33
CA GLY A 55 8.51 -7.20 5.12
C GLY A 55 7.78 -6.73 3.86
N PHE A 56 7.95 -7.45 2.73
CA PHE A 56 7.19 -7.18 1.50
C PHE A 56 5.68 -7.33 1.72
N GLU A 57 5.25 -8.39 2.39
CA GLU A 57 3.83 -8.62 2.66
C GLU A 57 3.23 -7.51 3.53
N ALA A 58 3.97 -7.03 4.54
CA ALA A 58 3.55 -5.93 5.38
C ALA A 58 3.40 -4.62 4.59
N ASP A 59 4.38 -4.26 3.75
CA ASP A 59 4.32 -3.06 2.91
C ASP A 59 3.18 -3.14 1.88
N LEU A 60 2.96 -4.32 1.28
CA LEU A 60 1.83 -4.55 0.36
C LEU A 60 0.48 -4.44 1.07
N HIS A 61 0.37 -5.01 2.27
CA HIS A 61 -0.83 -4.89 3.08
C HIS A 61 -1.13 -3.42 3.41
N GLN A 62 -0.10 -2.65 3.79
CA GLN A 62 -0.24 -1.23 4.09
C GLN A 62 -0.71 -0.44 2.85
N ALA A 63 -0.09 -0.66 1.69
CA ALA A 63 -0.52 -0.04 0.44
C ALA A 63 -1.98 -0.36 0.12
N ARG A 64 -2.38 -1.63 0.24
CA ARG A 64 -3.76 -2.07 -0.02
C ARG A 64 -4.75 -1.41 0.94
N VAL A 65 -4.46 -1.37 2.23
CA VAL A 65 -5.31 -0.72 3.23
C VAL A 65 -5.44 0.78 2.93
N ALA A 66 -4.34 1.44 2.60
CA ALA A 66 -4.33 2.86 2.29
C ALA A 66 -5.15 3.17 1.02
N LEU A 67 -5.01 2.37 -0.04
CA LEU A 67 -5.83 2.47 -1.25
C LEU A 67 -7.31 2.19 -0.98
N LEU A 68 -7.65 1.17 -0.18
CA LEU A 68 -9.03 0.89 0.20
C LEU A 68 -9.66 2.03 0.99
N ARG A 69 -8.89 2.69 1.86
CA ARG A 69 -9.33 3.89 2.60
C ARG A 69 -9.53 5.08 1.68
N ALA A 70 -8.63 5.28 0.70
CA ALA A 70 -8.78 6.32 -0.31
C ALA A 70 -10.07 6.13 -1.14
N VAL A 71 -10.30 4.92 -1.65
CA VAL A 71 -11.51 4.57 -2.43
C VAL A 71 -12.79 4.60 -1.56
N GLY A 72 -12.70 4.17 -0.31
CA GLY A 72 -13.80 4.24 0.66
C GLY A 72 -14.22 5.68 0.97
N ASN A 73 -13.27 6.61 1.01
CA ASN A 73 -13.55 8.04 1.15
C ASN A 73 -14.24 8.65 -0.08
N GLU A 74 -13.96 8.15 -1.28
CA GLU A 74 -14.63 8.60 -2.52
C GLU A 74 -16.08 8.10 -2.65
N ARG A 75 -16.49 7.10 -1.86
CA ARG A 75 -17.84 6.49 -1.88
C ARG A 75 -18.80 7.00 -0.78
N GLY A 76 -18.45 8.07 -0.07
CA GLY A 76 -19.36 8.85 0.78
C GLY A 76 -20.51 9.51 -0.01
N PRO A 77 -21.59 9.98 0.63
CA PRO A 77 -23.02 9.78 0.27
C PRO A 77 -23.55 10.53 -0.97
N HIS A 78 -22.93 10.34 -2.15
CA HIS A 78 -23.49 10.80 -3.42
C HIS A 78 -24.28 9.74 -4.20
N ALA A 79 -24.41 8.52 -3.67
CA ALA A 79 -25.17 7.43 -4.31
C ALA A 79 -26.67 7.41 -3.94
N ARG A 80 -27.30 8.57 -3.74
CA ARG A 80 -28.77 8.66 -3.66
C ARG A 80 -29.27 9.98 -4.24
N PHE A 81 -29.07 10.15 -5.54
CA PHE A 81 -29.96 10.98 -6.33
C PHE A 81 -30.57 10.12 -7.43
N ASN A 82 -31.90 10.20 -7.48
CA ASN A 82 -32.82 9.63 -8.46
C ASN A 82 -33.37 8.22 -8.17
N ASP A 83 -34.47 8.20 -7.41
CA ASP A 83 -35.66 7.44 -7.80
C ASP A 83 -36.90 8.07 -7.13
N THR A 84 -37.81 8.56 -7.99
CA THR A 84 -39.19 9.06 -7.79
C THR A 84 -39.44 10.34 -6.99
#